data_AF-A0AAV0T930-F1
#
_entry.id   AF-A0AAV0T930-F1
#
_cell.length_a   1.000
_cell.length_b   1.000
_cell.length_c   1.000
_cell.angle_alpha   90.00
_cell.angle_beta   90.00
_cell.angle_gamma   90.00
#
_symmetry.space_group_name_H-M   'P 1'
#
loop_
_entity.id
_entity.type
_entity.pdbx_description
1 polymer ?
#
loop_
_entity_poly.entity_id
_entity_poly.type
_entity_poly.pdbx_seq_one_letter_code
_entity_poly.pdbx_strand_id
1 'polypeptide(L)'
;MIARTTLKRSLGVFSAARSANVVPSLSQTRMYHENVIDHYENPRNVGAMDKNAKDVGTGLVGAPACGDVMKLQIQVDENGTIVDSKFKTFGCGSAIASSSVATEWLKGKTVEDCLKIKNTDIASHLKLPPVKLHCSMLAEDAIKAAILDYKNKQG
;
A
#
# COMPACT_ATOMS: atom_id res chain seq x y z
N MET A 1 -84.07 11.55 -21.48
CA MET A 1 -83.86 10.54 -22.54
C MET A 1 -83.63 11.25 -23.85
N ILE A 2 -82.46 11.08 -24.46
CA ILE A 2 -82.21 10.88 -25.90
C ILE A 2 -80.68 10.84 -26.06
N ALA A 3 -80.17 9.64 -26.30
CA ALA A 3 -78.80 9.38 -26.70
C ALA A 3 -78.71 9.45 -28.24
N ARG A 4 -77.64 10.04 -28.76
CA ARG A 4 -77.21 9.87 -30.16
C ARG A 4 -75.67 9.82 -30.25
N THR A 5 -75.17 8.59 -30.27
CA THR A 5 -74.13 8.02 -31.14
C THR A 5 -73.22 8.97 -31.93
N THR A 6 -71.89 8.85 -31.80
CA THR A 6 -70.98 8.61 -32.94
C THR A 6 -69.63 8.06 -32.45
N LEU A 7 -69.21 6.94 -33.05
CA LEU A 7 -67.92 6.27 -32.94
C LEU A 7 -66.90 6.95 -33.86
N LYS A 8 -65.66 7.22 -33.42
CA LYS A 8 -64.47 7.15 -34.30
C LYS A 8 -63.13 7.18 -33.52
N ARG A 9 -62.34 6.13 -33.76
CA ARG A 9 -60.90 5.95 -33.53
C ARG A 9 -60.09 7.21 -33.87
N SER A 10 -59.01 7.45 -33.12
CA SER A 10 -57.70 7.87 -33.69
C SER A 10 -56.67 8.12 -32.57
N LEU A 11 -55.53 7.40 -32.66
CA LEU A 11 -54.16 7.74 -32.23
C LEU A 11 -53.99 8.36 -30.83
N GLY A 12 -53.37 7.68 -29.85
CA GLY A 12 -52.01 7.18 -29.95
C GLY A 12 -51.00 8.31 -29.69
N VAL A 13 -50.74 8.64 -28.42
CA VAL A 13 -49.46 9.22 -28.00
C VAL A 13 -49.11 8.61 -26.63
N PHE A 14 -48.26 7.60 -26.66
CA PHE A 14 -47.55 7.13 -25.48
C PHE A 14 -46.70 8.29 -24.95
N SER A 15 -47.03 8.77 -23.74
CA SER A 15 -46.14 9.65 -22.99
C SER A 15 -44.93 8.81 -22.58
N ALA A 16 -43.86 8.94 -23.36
CA ALA A 16 -42.59 8.29 -23.09
C ALA A 16 -42.09 8.72 -21.72
N ALA A 17 -42.08 7.77 -20.78
CA ALA A 17 -41.31 7.89 -19.55
C ALA A 17 -39.86 8.21 -19.97
N ARG A 18 -39.43 9.44 -19.67
CA ARG A 18 -38.05 9.87 -19.88
C ARG A 18 -37.21 9.12 -18.86
N SER A 19 -36.75 7.92 -19.22
CA SER A 19 -35.68 7.23 -18.52
C SER A 19 -34.53 8.21 -18.41
N ALA A 20 -34.35 8.75 -17.22
CA ALA A 20 -33.11 9.39 -16.84
C ALA A 20 -32.05 8.28 -16.83
N ASN A 21 -31.40 8.09 -17.98
CA ASN A 21 -30.14 7.39 -18.06
C ASN A 21 -29.17 8.18 -17.18
N VAL A 22 -29.06 7.76 -15.91
CA VAL A 22 -27.94 8.11 -15.06
C VAL A 22 -26.73 7.49 -15.73
N VAL A 23 -26.04 8.30 -16.53
CA VAL A 23 -24.69 7.99 -16.96
C VAL A 23 -23.91 7.83 -15.66
N PRO A 24 -23.34 6.66 -15.33
CA PRO A 24 -22.40 6.60 -14.24
C PRO A 24 -21.30 7.56 -14.65
N SER A 25 -21.15 8.66 -13.93
CA SER A 25 -19.99 9.50 -14.12
C SER A 25 -18.80 8.59 -13.87
N LEU A 26 -18.05 8.27 -14.92
CA LEU A 26 -16.73 7.68 -14.81
C LEU A 26 -15.85 8.72 -14.14
N SER A 27 -16.03 8.89 -12.83
CA SER A 27 -14.95 9.24 -11.94
C SER A 27 -13.90 8.19 -12.20
N GLN A 28 -12.88 8.54 -12.99
CA GLN A 28 -11.61 7.85 -12.94
C GLN A 28 -11.11 7.99 -11.51
N THR A 29 -11.56 7.10 -10.63
CA THR A 29 -11.05 6.94 -9.28
C THR A 29 -9.57 6.67 -9.44
N ARG A 30 -8.73 7.60 -8.97
CA ARG A 30 -7.28 7.50 -9.12
C ARG A 30 -6.83 6.14 -8.55
N MET A 31 -6.24 5.33 -9.43
CA MET A 31 -5.99 3.89 -9.24
C MET A 31 -4.98 3.60 -8.12
N TYR A 32 -5.47 3.44 -6.90
CA TYR A 32 -4.74 2.75 -5.85
C TYR A 32 -5.58 1.57 -5.35
N HIS A 33 -4.93 0.44 -5.14
CA HIS A 33 -5.57 -0.72 -4.54
C HIS A 33 -5.95 -0.39 -3.09
N GLU A 34 -7.02 -1.00 -2.57
CA GLU A 34 -7.48 -0.78 -1.19
C GLU A 34 -6.37 -0.99 -0.15
N ASN A 35 -5.53 -2.01 -0.32
CA ASN A 35 -4.37 -2.24 0.54
C ASN A 35 -3.37 -1.07 0.54
N VAL A 36 -3.15 -0.42 -0.61
CA VAL A 36 -2.26 0.75 -0.67
C VAL A 36 -2.88 1.91 0.10
N ILE A 37 -4.19 2.12 -0.05
CA ILE A 37 -4.92 3.20 0.63
C ILE A 37 -4.89 2.96 2.14
N ASP A 38 -5.20 1.75 2.58
CA ASP A 38 -5.25 1.39 4.00
C ASP A 38 -3.91 1.62 4.71
N HIS A 39 -2.79 1.13 4.14
CA HIS A 39 -1.47 1.36 4.72
C HIS A 39 -0.94 2.79 4.54
N TYR A 40 -1.51 3.57 3.61
CA TYR A 40 -1.17 4.98 3.46
C TYR A 40 -1.90 5.85 4.49
N GLU A 41 -3.20 5.63 4.68
CA GLU A 41 -4.02 6.40 5.62
C GLU A 41 -3.76 5.98 7.08
N ASN A 42 -3.51 4.69 7.31
CA ASN A 42 -3.27 4.11 8.63
C ASN A 42 -1.93 3.36 8.67
N PRO A 43 -0.78 4.02 8.47
CA PRO A 43 0.51 3.34 8.41
C PRO A 43 0.86 2.69 9.75
N ARG A 44 1.29 1.43 9.71
CA ARG A 44 1.63 0.64 10.90
C ARG A 44 3.10 0.79 11.23
N ASN A 45 3.41 0.94 12.51
CA ASN A 45 4.80 0.96 13.01
C ASN A 45 5.63 2.17 12.55
N VAL A 46 4.99 3.31 12.32
CA VAL A 46 5.69 4.58 12.14
C VAL A 46 6.44 4.94 13.42
N GLY A 47 7.73 5.24 13.31
CA GLY A 47 8.54 5.61 14.48
C GLY A 47 10.03 5.53 14.23
N ALA A 48 10.79 5.56 15.32
CA ALA A 48 12.22 5.36 15.29
C ALA A 48 12.66 4.65 16.58
N MET A 49 13.77 3.93 16.48
CA MET A 49 14.44 3.29 17.62
C MET A 49 15.84 3.90 17.81
N ASP A 50 16.45 3.63 18.96
CA ASP A 50 17.83 4.07 19.20
C ASP A 50 18.78 3.33 18.25
N LYS A 51 19.46 4.10 17.40
CA LYS A 51 20.43 3.57 16.43
C LYS A 51 21.70 3.03 17.07
N ASN A 52 22.00 3.43 18.31
CA ASN A 52 23.22 3.02 19.02
C ASN A 52 23.02 1.71 19.79
N ALA A 53 21.78 1.25 19.94
CA ALA A 53 21.49 -0.02 20.59
C ALA A 53 22.08 -1.19 19.78
N LYS A 54 22.64 -2.18 20.49
CA LYS A 54 23.33 -3.33 19.88
C LYS A 54 22.36 -4.29 19.21
N ASP A 55 21.16 -4.42 19.75
CA ASP A 55 20.05 -5.24 19.28
C ASP A 55 19.24 -4.57 18.15
N VAL A 56 19.57 -3.33 17.75
CA VAL A 56 18.86 -2.59 16.72
C VAL A 56 19.67 -2.49 15.43
N GLY A 57 19.13 -2.98 14.32
CA GLY A 57 19.64 -2.76 12.97
C GLY A 57 18.95 -1.57 12.29
N THR A 58 19.70 -0.69 11.62
CA THR A 58 19.17 0.47 10.90
C THR A 58 19.57 0.45 9.43
N GLY A 59 18.57 0.37 8.56
CA GLY A 59 18.73 0.54 7.11
C GLY A 59 18.21 1.91 6.67
N LEU A 60 19.07 2.71 6.05
CA LEU A 60 18.70 3.95 5.37
C LEU A 60 19.02 3.81 3.89
N VAL A 61 17.99 3.81 3.05
CA VAL A 61 18.09 3.59 1.61
C VAL A 61 17.30 4.63 0.83
N GLY A 62 17.59 4.73 -0.46
CA GLY A 62 17.01 5.74 -1.35
C GLY A 62 17.84 7.01 -1.43
N ALA A 63 17.39 7.95 -2.26
CA ALA A 63 18.09 9.20 -2.52
C ALA A 63 17.08 10.34 -2.58
N PRO A 64 17.32 11.48 -1.88
CA PRO A 64 16.42 12.63 -1.92
C PRO A 64 16.16 13.15 -3.34
N ALA A 65 17.15 13.04 -4.23
CA ALA A 65 17.03 13.45 -5.63
C ALA A 65 15.98 12.62 -6.42
N CYS A 66 15.74 11.38 -6.02
CA CYS A 66 14.76 10.49 -6.65
C CYS A 66 13.35 10.63 -6.03
N GLY A 67 13.22 11.40 -4.94
CA GLY A 67 11.95 11.61 -4.25
C GLY A 67 11.54 10.50 -3.29
N ASP A 68 12.32 9.41 -3.18
CA ASP A 68 12.06 8.31 -2.27
C ASP A 68 13.26 8.03 -1.34
N VAL A 69 13.04 8.07 -0.03
CA VAL A 69 14.02 7.77 1.02
C VAL A 69 13.32 7.02 2.14
N MET A 70 13.85 5.85 2.50
CA MET A 70 13.28 4.99 3.54
C MET A 70 14.31 4.70 4.62
N LYS A 71 13.92 4.97 5.87
CA LYS A 71 14.61 4.49 7.08
C LYS A 71 13.79 3.37 7.71
N LEU A 72 14.34 2.17 7.75
CA LEU A 72 13.76 1.02 8.43
C LEU A 72 14.68 0.58 9.56
N GLN A 73 14.11 0.34 10.73
CA GLN A 73 14.82 -0.12 11.90
C GLN A 73 14.16 -1.41 12.40
N ILE A 74 14.98 -2.40 12.78
CA ILE A 74 14.54 -3.67 13.36
C ILE A 74 15.20 -3.84 14.71
N GLN A 75 14.48 -4.41 15.67
CA GLN A 75 15.01 -4.84 16.96
C GLN A 75 14.96 -6.36 17.01
N VAL A 76 16.08 -6.99 17.37
CA VAL A 76 16.26 -8.44 17.34
C VAL A 76 16.51 -8.95 18.74
N ASP A 77 15.86 -10.04 19.13
CA ASP A 77 16.11 -10.71 20.41
C ASP A 77 17.35 -11.61 20.37
N GLU A 78 17.67 -12.22 21.50
CA GLU A 78 18.80 -13.14 21.67
C GLU A 78 18.67 -14.41 20.80
N ASN A 79 17.46 -14.75 20.34
CA ASN A 79 17.19 -15.90 19.49
C ASN A 79 17.31 -15.58 17.99
N GLY A 80 17.64 -14.33 17.62
CA GLY A 80 17.70 -13.89 16.24
C GLY A 80 16.31 -13.62 15.62
N THR A 81 15.29 -13.40 16.45
CA THR A 81 13.91 -13.08 16.03
C THR A 81 13.66 -11.58 16.14
N ILE A 82 13.03 -11.00 15.13
CA ILE A 82 12.67 -9.57 15.13
C ILE A 82 11.46 -9.35 16.04
N VAL A 83 11.66 -8.65 17.16
CA VAL A 83 10.61 -8.37 18.16
C VAL A 83 9.85 -7.08 17.87
N ASP A 84 10.51 -6.09 17.28
CA ASP A 84 9.88 -4.87 16.83
C ASP A 84 10.54 -4.35 15.54
N SER A 85 9.78 -3.58 14.79
CA SER A 85 10.22 -2.94 13.57
C SER A 85 9.57 -1.56 13.52
N LYS A 86 10.31 -0.56 13.05
CA LYS A 86 9.84 0.81 12.90
C LYS A 86 10.32 1.39 11.58
N PHE A 87 9.53 2.26 10.98
CA PHE A 87 9.96 2.97 9.78
C PHE A 87 9.66 4.47 9.81
N LYS A 88 10.43 5.20 9.00
CA LYS A 88 10.10 6.53 8.49
C LYS A 88 10.43 6.54 7.01
N THR A 89 9.51 6.98 6.18
CA THR A 89 9.73 7.07 4.73
C THR A 89 9.28 8.42 4.22
N PHE A 90 10.02 8.94 3.25
CA PHE A 90 9.63 10.07 2.41
C PHE A 90 9.48 9.51 1.01
N GLY A 91 8.30 9.65 0.40
CA GLY A 91 8.03 9.08 -0.90
C GLY A 91 6.57 9.13 -1.26
N CYS A 92 6.23 8.56 -2.41
CA CYS A 92 4.82 8.48 -2.83
C CYS A 92 4.00 7.53 -1.93
N GLY A 93 2.66 7.58 -2.02
CA GLY A 93 1.79 6.74 -1.19
C GLY A 93 2.09 5.23 -1.29
N SER A 94 2.52 4.75 -2.46
CA SER A 94 2.96 3.36 -2.66
C SER A 94 4.26 3.02 -1.93
N ALA A 95 5.16 3.99 -1.74
CA ALA A 95 6.37 3.82 -0.94
C ALA A 95 6.01 3.71 0.55
N ILE A 96 5.13 4.58 1.05
CA ILE A 96 4.61 4.53 2.42
C ILE A 96 3.92 3.20 2.70
N ALA A 97 3.04 2.75 1.80
CA ALA A 97 2.36 1.48 1.93
C ALA A 97 3.34 0.30 1.92
N SER A 98 4.31 0.29 0.99
CA SER A 98 5.35 -0.75 0.93
C SER A 98 6.19 -0.80 2.20
N SER A 99 6.56 0.35 2.76
CA SER A 99 7.31 0.43 4.02
C SER A 99 6.50 -0.10 5.20
N SER A 100 5.21 0.25 5.30
CA SER A 100 4.32 -0.24 6.36
C SER A 100 4.13 -1.75 6.30
N VAL A 101 3.85 -2.31 5.11
CA VAL A 101 3.70 -3.76 4.91
C VAL A 101 4.98 -4.48 5.29
N ALA A 102 6.13 -3.96 4.84
CA ALA A 102 7.43 -4.52 5.19
C ALA A 102 7.60 -4.61 6.71
N THR A 103 7.35 -3.53 7.46
CA THR A 103 7.51 -3.56 8.92
C THR A 103 6.63 -4.59 9.59
N GLU A 104 5.38 -4.77 9.16
CA GLU A 104 4.49 -5.78 9.76
C GLU A 104 4.97 -7.20 9.47
N TRP A 105 5.45 -7.46 8.26
CA TRP A 105 5.93 -8.79 7.87
C TRP A 105 7.20 -9.21 8.59
N LEU A 106 8.02 -8.26 9.02
CA LEU A 106 9.27 -8.55 9.74
C LEU A 106 9.02 -9.06 11.16
N LYS A 107 7.96 -8.61 11.82
CA LYS A 107 7.75 -8.94 13.24
C LYS A 107 7.48 -10.43 13.44
N GLY A 108 8.15 -11.01 14.44
CA GLY A 108 8.03 -12.41 14.79
C GLY A 108 8.71 -13.38 13.81
N LYS A 109 9.49 -12.87 12.84
CA LYS A 109 10.29 -13.69 11.93
C LYS A 109 11.77 -13.65 12.33
N THR A 110 12.49 -14.70 11.98
CA THR A 110 13.95 -14.72 12.10
C THR A 110 14.59 -13.78 11.09
N VAL A 111 15.80 -13.30 11.40
CA VAL A 111 16.59 -12.46 10.49
C VAL A 111 16.80 -13.16 9.13
N GLU A 112 17.04 -14.47 9.14
CA GLU A 112 17.25 -15.30 7.95
C GLU A 112 15.98 -15.42 7.08
N ASP A 113 14.81 -15.52 7.71
CA ASP A 113 13.55 -15.56 6.98
C ASP A 113 13.19 -14.21 6.38
N CYS A 114 13.54 -13.13 7.05
CA CYS A 114 13.33 -11.77 6.53
C CYS A 114 14.16 -11.49 5.27
N LEU A 115 15.34 -12.08 5.13
CA LEU A 115 16.15 -11.99 3.91
C LEU A 115 15.53 -12.68 2.69
N LYS A 116 14.56 -13.58 2.90
CA LYS A 116 13.86 -14.29 1.82
C LYS A 116 12.72 -13.44 1.23
N ILE A 117 12.24 -12.42 1.94
CA ILE A 117 11.19 -11.51 1.46
C ILE A 117 11.68 -10.81 0.19
N LYS A 118 10.88 -10.89 -0.88
CA LYS A 118 11.19 -10.25 -2.15
C LYS A 118 10.26 -9.07 -2.41
N ASN A 119 10.74 -8.11 -3.19
CA ASN A 119 9.94 -7.00 -3.71
C ASN A 119 8.69 -7.48 -4.46
N THR A 120 8.75 -8.65 -5.11
CA THR A 120 7.63 -9.24 -5.84
C THR A 120 6.48 -9.63 -4.93
N ASP A 121 6.78 -10.08 -3.71
CA ASP A 121 5.77 -10.47 -2.71
C ASP A 121 5.02 -9.22 -2.23
N ILE A 122 5.77 -8.15 -1.90
CA ILE A 122 5.22 -6.86 -1.47
C ILE A 122 4.40 -6.23 -2.61
N ALA A 123 4.92 -6.24 -3.84
CA ALA A 123 4.22 -5.69 -5.00
C ALA A 123 2.93 -6.45 -5.31
N SER A 124 2.95 -7.78 -5.20
CA SER A 124 1.76 -8.63 -5.41
C SER A 124 0.70 -8.43 -4.33
N HIS A 125 1.14 -8.24 -3.07
CA HIS A 125 0.25 -7.97 -1.94
C HIS A 125 -0.44 -6.61 -2.06
N LEU A 126 0.30 -5.58 -2.46
CA LEU A 126 -0.21 -4.22 -2.67
C LEU A 126 -0.85 -4.00 -4.05
N LYS A 127 -0.84 -5.02 -4.94
CA LYS A 127 -1.29 -4.93 -6.34
C LYS A 127 -0.70 -3.72 -7.06
N LEU A 128 0.61 -3.51 -6.91
CA LEU A 128 1.29 -2.36 -7.49
C LEU A 128 1.31 -2.49 -9.02
N PRO A 129 0.98 -1.41 -9.76
CA PRO A 129 1.18 -1.37 -11.21
C PRO A 129 2.69 -1.36 -11.53
N PRO A 130 3.09 -1.78 -12.74
CA PRO A 130 4.51 -1.87 -13.14
C PRO A 130 5.33 -0.59 -12.89
N VAL A 131 4.70 0.58 -13.05
CA VAL A 131 5.35 1.90 -12.86
C VAL A 131 5.76 2.15 -11.40
N LYS A 132 5.16 1.45 -10.44
CA LYS A 132 5.39 1.63 -8.99
C LYS A 132 6.19 0.49 -8.34
N LEU A 133 6.79 -0.41 -9.13
CA LEU A 133 7.61 -1.51 -8.60
C LEU A 133 8.88 -1.03 -7.87
N HIS A 134 9.39 0.16 -8.18
CA HIS A 134 10.52 0.74 -7.44
C HIS A 134 10.22 0.91 -5.94
N CYS A 135 8.95 1.13 -5.56
CA CYS A 135 8.54 1.26 -4.16
C CYS A 135 8.73 -0.03 -3.37
N SER A 136 8.48 -1.20 -3.99
CA SER A 136 8.70 -2.49 -3.33
C SER A 136 10.18 -2.89 -3.33
N MET A 137 10.95 -2.48 -4.35
CA MET A 137 12.41 -2.66 -4.36
C MET A 137 13.08 -1.87 -3.23
N LEU A 138 12.66 -0.62 -3.01
CA LEU A 138 13.14 0.21 -1.91
C LEU A 138 12.89 -0.46 -0.55
N ALA A 139 11.72 -1.09 -0.36
CA ALA A 139 11.40 -1.80 0.88
C ALA A 139 12.27 -3.05 1.07
N GLU A 140 12.50 -3.84 0.02
CA GLU A 140 13.43 -4.99 0.08
C GLU A 140 14.86 -4.55 0.41
N ASP A 141 15.35 -3.48 -0.22
CA ASP A 141 16.69 -2.94 0.03
C ASP A 141 16.83 -2.42 1.47
N ALA A 142 15.78 -1.78 1.99
CA ALA A 142 15.74 -1.32 3.38
C ALA A 142 15.82 -2.48 4.39
N ILE A 143 15.12 -3.59 4.12
CA ILE A 143 15.17 -4.80 4.95
C ILE A 143 16.60 -5.35 4.98
N LYS A 144 17.21 -5.53 3.81
CA LYS A 144 18.58 -6.06 3.70
C LYS A 144 19.59 -5.14 4.40
N ALA A 145 19.47 -3.83 4.22
CA ALA A 145 20.35 -2.85 4.86
C ALA A 145 20.22 -2.88 6.39
N ALA A 146 19.00 -2.95 6.93
CA ALA A 146 18.79 -3.02 8.37
C ALA A 146 19.35 -4.32 8.98
N ILE A 147 19.16 -5.45 8.29
CA ILE A 147 19.72 -6.75 8.71
C ILE A 147 21.25 -6.74 8.66
N LEU A 148 21.84 -6.16 7.60
CA LEU A 148 23.28 -6.04 7.47
C LEU A 148 23.88 -5.18 8.60
N ASP A 149 23.27 -4.04 8.90
CA ASP A 149 23.69 -3.19 10.03
C ASP A 149 23.63 -3.93 11.37
N TYR A 150 22.56 -4.69 11.62
CA TYR A 150 22.46 -5.55 12.81
C TYR A 150 23.59 -6.58 12.86
N LYS A 151 23.84 -7.32 11.77
CA LYS A 151 24.89 -8.34 11.70
C LYS A 151 26.28 -7.75 11.92
N ASN A 152 26.55 -6.55 11.38
CA ASN A 152 27.81 -5.83 11.59
C ASN A 152 28.03 -5.39 13.05
N LYS A 153 26.96 -5.24 13.84
CA LYS A 153 27.06 -4.92 15.27
C LYS A 153 27.28 -6.13 16.17
N GLN A 154 27.00 -7.34 15.67
CA GLN A 154 27.20 -8.59 16.41
C GLN A 154 28.60 -9.20 16.18
N GLY A 155 29.29 -8.82 15.09
CA GLY A 155 30.67 -9.21 14.78
C GLY A 155 31.68 -8.19 15.29
#